data_AF-A0A1E3BIN0-F1
#
_entry.id   AF-A0A1E3BIN0-F1
#
_cell.length_a   1.000
_cell.length_b   1.000
_cell.length_c   1.000
_cell.angle_alpha   90.00
_cell.angle_beta   90.00
_cell.angle_gamma   90.00
#
_symmetry.space_group_name_H-M   'P 1'
#
loop_
_entity.id
_entity.type
_entity.pdbx_description
1 polymer ?
#
loop_
_entity_poly.entity_id
_entity_poly.type
_entity_poly.pdbx_seq_one_letter_code
_entity_poly.pdbx_strand_id
1 'polypeptide(L)'
;MRIKLDPWIDSLTISHPMPIRGCLPPATVGRATIDNARSWRSWQRNHGTTLSPAARAFIFKSVALIADELNSSTLESANRMSTHRADASTFLDNRGYTGPLVRGVNPATLFEKAVRDRITDSYYWKEQCFGLNAATLCDRAVELSSIGGTYGVSEKPTPFLCLAFKMLQLNPSRDIVLEYLNFSDPGSDDEDQENGVLQNRGDFKYLRALAAFYVRLTFDAVDVYKTLEPLLLDYRKIKRRVRDSFVLTYMDQFVDDLLTKDRMCGTSLWKLPSRQQLEDLDLLDERISPLADELEEMDQDSDDGEVKESRAGSADHTGED
;
A
#
# COMPACT_ATOMS: atom_id res chain seq x y z
N MET A 1 -51.89 24.33 -30.15
CA MET A 1 -50.45 24.60 -29.98
C MET A 1 -49.70 24.04 -31.18
N ARG A 2 -49.11 24.93 -31.99
CA ARG A 2 -48.18 24.59 -33.08
C ARG A 2 -46.84 24.20 -32.49
N ILE A 3 -46.24 23.09 -32.92
CA ILE A 3 -44.85 23.06 -33.39
C ILE A 3 -44.77 22.04 -34.55
N LYS A 4 -44.39 22.55 -35.73
CA LYS A 4 -44.03 21.80 -36.94
C LYS A 4 -42.59 21.34 -36.83
N LEU A 5 -42.25 20.17 -37.38
CA LEU A 5 -40.98 19.92 -38.06
C LEU A 5 -41.24 18.87 -39.15
N ASP A 6 -40.97 19.27 -40.39
CA ASP A 6 -41.10 18.49 -41.63
C ASP A 6 -39.79 17.77 -42.01
N PRO A 7 -39.82 16.82 -42.97
CA PRO A 7 -38.87 15.71 -43.14
C PRO A 7 -38.09 15.70 -44.47
N TRP A 8 -36.94 15.02 -44.53
CA TRP A 8 -36.24 14.47 -45.74
C TRP A 8 -35.29 13.35 -45.21
N ILE A 9 -35.39 12.03 -45.49
CA ILE A 9 -35.31 11.23 -46.74
C ILE A 9 -34.01 11.56 -47.51
N ASP A 10 -33.09 10.68 -47.92
CA ASP A 10 -32.83 9.23 -47.93
C ASP A 10 -31.29 9.14 -48.03
N SER A 11 -30.57 8.13 -47.54
CA SER A 11 -30.22 6.91 -48.28
C SER A 11 -28.96 6.36 -47.60
N LEU A 12 -28.89 5.07 -47.26
CA LEU A 12 -27.66 4.26 -47.35
C LEU A 12 -27.96 2.84 -46.85
N THR A 13 -28.22 1.99 -47.84
CA THR A 13 -28.16 0.54 -47.80
C THR A 13 -26.76 0.06 -47.40
N ILE A 14 -26.66 -0.86 -46.43
CA ILE A 14 -25.48 -1.71 -46.27
C ILE A 14 -25.91 -3.15 -45.99
N SER A 15 -25.73 -4.00 -47.00
CA SER A 15 -25.64 -5.46 -46.89
C SER A 15 -24.24 -5.88 -46.41
N HIS A 16 -24.20 -6.89 -45.52
CA HIS A 16 -23.04 -7.65 -45.00
C HIS A 16 -22.16 -8.31 -46.11
N PRO A 17 -21.01 -9.02 -45.84
CA PRO A 17 -20.29 -9.34 -44.58
C PRO A 17 -18.73 -9.16 -44.62
N MET A 18 -18.09 -9.46 -43.49
CA MET A 18 -16.62 -9.60 -43.25
C MET A 18 -15.87 -10.53 -44.24
N PRO A 19 -14.52 -10.41 -44.33
CA PRO A 19 -13.69 -11.48 -43.77
C PRO A 19 -12.44 -11.04 -42.98
N ILE A 20 -11.99 -12.01 -42.17
CA ILE A 20 -10.90 -12.09 -41.21
C ILE A 20 -9.52 -12.00 -41.89
N ARG A 21 -8.56 -11.22 -41.32
CA ARG A 21 -7.13 -11.57 -41.16
C ARG A 21 -6.27 -10.40 -40.63
N GLY A 22 -5.49 -10.68 -39.58
CA GLY A 22 -4.07 -10.30 -39.49
C GLY A 22 -3.71 -8.90 -38.99
N CYS A 23 -3.03 -8.85 -37.84
CA CYS A 23 -1.95 -7.92 -37.47
C CYS A 23 -2.09 -6.44 -37.90
N LEU A 24 -2.47 -5.58 -36.95
CA LEU A 24 -2.26 -4.13 -37.06
C LEU A 24 -0.74 -3.81 -37.07
N PRO A 25 -0.21 -3.17 -38.12
CA PRO A 25 1.17 -2.69 -38.16
C PRO A 25 1.33 -1.36 -37.37
N PRO A 26 2.56 -1.02 -36.95
CA PRO A 26 2.87 0.22 -36.22
C PRO A 26 2.85 1.42 -37.18
N ALA A 27 1.66 1.84 -37.61
CA ALA A 27 1.50 3.00 -38.50
C ALA A 27 0.52 4.06 -37.97
N THR A 28 -0.14 3.82 -36.83
CA THR A 28 -1.15 4.76 -36.29
C THR A 28 -0.55 5.85 -35.41
N VAL A 29 0.68 5.69 -34.91
CA VAL A 29 1.36 6.74 -34.13
C VAL A 29 1.91 7.86 -35.04
N GLY A 30 2.23 7.55 -36.30
CA GLY A 30 2.71 8.54 -37.28
C GLY A 30 1.63 9.47 -37.83
N ARG A 31 0.34 9.21 -37.59
CA ARG A 31 -0.75 10.07 -38.11
C ARG A 31 -1.11 11.20 -37.15
N ALA A 32 -0.95 11.01 -35.84
CA ALA A 32 -1.17 12.07 -34.84
C ALA A 32 -0.09 13.17 -34.88
N THR A 33 1.13 12.85 -35.30
CA THR A 33 2.21 13.83 -35.52
C THR A 33 2.03 14.67 -36.79
N ILE A 34 1.35 14.13 -37.82
CA ILE A 34 1.09 14.86 -39.08
C ILE A 34 -0.03 15.89 -38.93
N ASP A 35 -1.05 15.61 -38.09
CA ASP A 35 -2.16 16.56 -37.85
C ASP A 35 -1.71 17.78 -37.03
N ASN A 36 -0.77 17.61 -36.10
CA ASN A 36 -0.19 18.72 -35.35
C ASN A 36 0.72 19.63 -36.22
N ALA A 37 1.40 19.05 -37.21
CA ALA A 37 2.21 19.80 -38.16
C ALA A 37 1.37 20.64 -39.15
N ARG A 38 0.16 20.17 -39.50
CA ARG A 38 -0.80 20.96 -40.32
C ARG A 38 -1.40 22.13 -39.55
N SER A 39 -1.70 21.94 -38.27
CA SER A 39 -2.17 23.01 -37.36
C SER A 39 -1.13 24.12 -37.20
N TRP A 40 0.15 23.76 -37.03
CA TRP A 40 1.26 24.72 -36.93
C TRP A 40 1.50 25.53 -38.22
N ARG A 41 1.40 24.91 -39.41
CA ARG A 41 1.48 25.62 -40.70
C ARG A 41 0.27 26.52 -40.98
N SER A 42 -0.83 26.32 -40.26
CA SER A 42 -2.01 27.21 -40.29
C SER A 42 -1.83 28.40 -39.34
N TRP A 43 -1.26 28.18 -38.15
CA TRP A 43 -0.92 29.24 -37.19
C TRP A 43 0.16 30.19 -37.72
N GLN A 44 1.20 29.65 -38.37
CA GLN A 44 2.29 30.42 -38.97
C GLN A 44 1.84 31.32 -40.15
N ARG A 45 0.67 31.01 -40.75
CA ARG A 45 0.04 31.80 -41.82
C ARG A 45 -0.74 33.01 -41.29
N ASN A 46 -1.21 32.97 -40.04
CA ASN A 46 -2.04 34.02 -39.44
C ASN A 46 -1.27 35.00 -38.53
N HIS A 47 -0.06 34.67 -38.05
CA HIS A 47 0.72 35.53 -37.14
C HIS A 47 2.14 35.82 -37.65
N GLY A 48 2.27 36.16 -38.93
CA GLY A 48 3.54 36.50 -39.55
C GLY A 48 3.78 38.01 -39.62
N THR A 49 4.44 38.58 -38.60
CA THR A 49 5.39 39.73 -38.61
C THR A 49 5.54 40.19 -37.16
N THR A 50 6.60 39.82 -36.42
CA THR A 50 7.66 40.77 -36.00
C THR A 50 8.86 40.04 -35.35
N LEU A 51 9.34 38.92 -35.92
CA LEU A 51 10.52 38.23 -35.37
C LEU A 51 11.65 38.12 -36.40
N SER A 52 12.86 38.47 -35.96
CA SER A 52 14.11 38.38 -36.73
C SER A 52 14.38 36.95 -37.24
N PRO A 53 15.03 36.79 -38.41
CA PRO A 53 15.45 35.48 -38.93
C PRO A 53 16.21 34.62 -37.92
N ALA A 54 17.01 35.23 -37.04
CA ALA A 54 17.73 34.53 -35.97
C ALA A 54 16.79 33.98 -34.88
N ALA A 55 15.75 34.74 -34.50
CA ALA A 55 14.76 34.32 -33.52
C ALA A 55 13.86 33.18 -34.06
N ARG A 56 13.54 33.20 -35.36
CA ARG A 56 12.82 32.10 -36.02
C ARG A 56 13.64 30.82 -36.05
N ALA A 57 14.94 30.92 -36.31
CA ALA A 57 15.86 29.77 -36.29
C ALA A 57 16.05 29.19 -34.89
N PHE A 58 16.12 30.03 -33.85
CA PHE A 58 16.23 29.60 -32.46
C PHE A 58 14.98 28.85 -31.99
N ILE A 59 13.79 29.40 -32.21
CA ILE A 59 12.51 28.72 -31.86
C ILE A 59 12.36 27.40 -32.62
N PHE A 60 12.73 27.34 -33.90
CA PHE A 60 12.66 26.12 -34.69
C PHE A 60 13.63 25.04 -34.19
N LYS A 61 14.86 25.43 -33.78
CA LYS A 61 15.83 24.52 -33.15
C LYS A 61 15.35 24.02 -31.79
N SER A 62 14.76 24.90 -30.97
CA SER A 62 14.22 24.54 -29.66
C SER A 62 13.00 23.61 -29.75
N VAL A 63 12.07 23.85 -30.69
CA VAL A 63 10.89 22.98 -30.90
C VAL A 63 11.30 21.64 -31.51
N ALA A 64 12.30 21.60 -32.39
CA ALA A 64 12.85 20.35 -32.92
C ALA A 64 13.58 19.53 -31.84
N LEU A 65 14.33 20.19 -30.95
CA LEU A 65 14.94 19.55 -29.77
C LEU A 65 13.88 18.98 -28.83
N ILE A 66 12.81 19.74 -28.53
CA ILE A 66 11.70 19.26 -27.68
C ILE A 66 10.95 18.09 -28.36
N ALA A 67 10.79 18.09 -29.67
CA ALA A 67 10.15 17.00 -30.41
C ALA A 67 11.02 15.72 -30.47
N ASP A 68 12.35 15.86 -30.60
CA ASP A 68 13.29 14.73 -30.50
C ASP A 68 13.35 14.17 -29.07
N GLU A 69 13.27 15.05 -28.05
CA GLU A 69 13.25 14.68 -26.63
C GLU A 69 11.93 14.00 -26.21
N LEU A 70 10.81 14.37 -26.85
CA LEU A 70 9.51 13.68 -26.70
C LEU A 70 9.45 12.32 -27.42
N ASN A 71 10.20 12.13 -28.51
CA ASN A 71 10.25 10.87 -29.25
C ASN A 71 11.28 9.88 -28.65
N SER A 72 12.39 10.40 -28.11
CA SER A 72 13.34 9.63 -27.30
C SER A 72 12.68 9.14 -26.02
N SER A 73 11.98 10.01 -25.28
CA SER A 73 11.28 9.63 -24.04
C SER A 73 10.14 8.64 -24.25
N THR A 74 9.44 8.65 -25.39
CA THR A 74 8.38 7.66 -25.67
C THR A 74 8.93 6.30 -26.06
N LEU A 75 10.03 6.21 -26.80
CA LEU A 75 10.71 4.94 -27.08
C LEU A 75 11.41 4.39 -25.83
N GLU A 76 12.01 5.24 -25.00
CA GLU A 76 12.55 4.86 -23.70
C GLU A 76 11.46 4.41 -22.73
N SER A 77 10.32 5.10 -22.72
CA SER A 77 9.15 4.71 -21.92
C SER A 77 8.57 3.39 -22.41
N ALA A 78 8.39 3.19 -23.72
CA ALA A 78 7.90 1.92 -24.26
C ALA A 78 8.86 0.76 -23.99
N ASN A 79 10.18 1.01 -24.08
CA ASN A 79 11.19 0.01 -23.76
C ASN A 79 11.19 -0.31 -22.25
N ARG A 80 11.12 0.71 -21.36
CA ARG A 80 10.92 0.54 -19.91
C ARG A 80 9.61 -0.19 -19.57
N MET A 81 8.53 0.09 -20.29
CA MET A 81 7.24 -0.62 -20.17
C MET A 81 7.38 -2.10 -20.52
N SER A 82 8.15 -2.41 -21.56
CA SER A 82 8.40 -3.79 -21.98
C SER A 82 9.33 -4.56 -21.05
N THR A 83 10.41 -3.93 -20.55
CA THR A 83 11.36 -4.56 -19.61
C THR A 83 10.72 -4.76 -18.25
N HIS A 84 10.04 -3.76 -17.69
CA HIS A 84 9.34 -3.90 -16.41
C HIS A 84 8.22 -4.95 -16.47
N ARG A 85 7.52 -5.09 -17.61
CA ARG A 85 6.55 -6.16 -17.82
C ARG A 85 7.21 -7.53 -17.88
N ALA A 86 8.36 -7.65 -18.54
CA ALA A 86 9.14 -8.88 -18.63
C ALA A 86 9.68 -9.30 -17.24
N ASP A 87 10.21 -8.36 -16.46
CA ASP A 87 10.68 -8.59 -15.09
C ASP A 87 9.53 -9.03 -14.18
N ALA A 88 8.36 -8.40 -14.30
CA ALA A 88 7.17 -8.79 -13.57
C ALA A 88 6.66 -10.19 -13.94
N SER A 89 6.67 -10.56 -15.23
CA SER A 89 6.31 -11.92 -15.64
C SER A 89 7.32 -12.96 -15.18
N THR A 90 8.61 -12.62 -15.15
CA THR A 90 9.68 -13.53 -14.69
C THR A 90 9.57 -13.78 -13.19
N PHE A 91 9.27 -12.74 -12.39
CA PHE A 91 9.05 -12.86 -10.95
C PHE A 91 7.89 -13.82 -10.60
N LEU A 92 6.85 -13.85 -11.44
CA LEU A 92 5.68 -14.70 -11.28
C LEU A 92 5.90 -16.15 -11.73
N ASP A 93 6.96 -16.42 -12.50
CA ASP A 93 7.28 -17.75 -12.98
C ASP A 93 8.17 -18.51 -11.98
N ASN A 94 7.62 -19.58 -11.40
CA ASN A 94 8.33 -20.43 -10.44
C ASN A 94 9.40 -21.32 -11.08
N ARG A 95 9.43 -21.46 -12.42
CA ARG A 95 10.33 -22.41 -13.11
C ARG A 95 11.76 -21.88 -13.29
N GLY A 96 11.98 -20.58 -13.09
CA GLY A 96 13.27 -19.93 -13.34
C GLY A 96 13.53 -18.73 -12.43
N TYR A 97 12.96 -18.71 -11.23
CA TYR A 97 13.17 -17.62 -10.28
C TYR A 97 14.62 -17.62 -9.77
N THR A 98 15.37 -16.55 -10.07
CA THR A 98 16.77 -16.37 -9.66
C THR A 98 16.94 -15.29 -8.58
N GLY A 99 15.85 -14.84 -7.96
CA GLY A 99 15.88 -13.77 -6.95
C GLY A 99 16.06 -14.27 -5.51
N PRO A 100 16.10 -13.35 -4.54
CA PRO A 100 16.20 -13.68 -3.12
C PRO A 100 15.03 -14.55 -2.66
N LEU A 101 15.34 -15.64 -1.96
CA LEU A 101 14.34 -16.54 -1.41
C LEU A 101 13.95 -16.09 0.00
N VAL A 102 12.66 -16.14 0.30
CA VAL A 102 12.15 -15.95 1.66
C VAL A 102 11.82 -17.33 2.20
N ARG A 103 12.53 -17.77 3.25
CA ARG A 103 12.38 -19.12 3.84
C ARG A 103 12.46 -20.25 2.82
N GLY A 104 13.37 -20.11 1.84
CA GLY A 104 13.62 -21.12 0.81
C GLY A 104 12.58 -21.19 -0.31
N VAL A 105 11.58 -20.30 -0.33
CA VAL A 105 10.56 -20.23 -1.39
C VAL A 105 10.61 -18.88 -2.12
N ASN A 106 10.12 -18.86 -3.37
CA ASN A 106 9.92 -17.62 -4.11
C ASN A 106 8.94 -16.71 -3.33
N PRO A 107 9.30 -15.44 -3.02
CA PRO A 107 8.42 -14.49 -2.33
C PRO A 107 7.03 -14.35 -2.96
N ALA A 108 6.92 -14.48 -4.29
CA ALA A 108 5.62 -14.46 -4.97
C ALA A 108 4.67 -15.56 -4.47
N THR A 109 5.21 -16.71 -4.06
CA THR A 109 4.41 -17.86 -3.62
C THR A 109 3.79 -17.71 -2.23
N LEU A 110 4.21 -16.69 -1.46
CA LEU A 110 3.58 -16.34 -0.18
C LEU A 110 2.11 -15.91 -0.38
N PHE A 111 1.78 -15.37 -1.55
CA PHE A 111 0.41 -15.10 -1.94
C PHE A 111 -0.20 -16.29 -2.66
N GLU A 112 -1.49 -16.54 -2.45
CA GLU A 112 -2.21 -17.58 -3.20
C GLU A 112 -2.22 -17.24 -4.70
N LYS A 113 -2.13 -18.26 -5.57
CA LYS A 113 -2.11 -18.05 -7.04
C LYS A 113 -3.30 -17.23 -7.52
N ALA A 114 -4.50 -17.55 -7.03
CA ALA A 114 -5.72 -16.82 -7.38
C ALA A 114 -5.59 -15.33 -7.03
N VAL A 115 -5.06 -15.00 -5.86
CA VAL A 115 -4.87 -13.61 -5.42
C VAL A 115 -3.82 -12.90 -6.28
N ARG A 116 -2.71 -13.56 -6.62
CA ARG A 116 -1.70 -12.99 -7.54
C ARG A 116 -2.30 -12.62 -8.89
N ASP A 117 -3.03 -13.54 -9.50
CA ASP A 117 -3.64 -13.33 -10.81
C ASP A 117 -4.58 -12.10 -10.76
N ARG A 118 -5.39 -11.97 -9.70
CA ARG A 118 -6.26 -10.79 -9.46
C ARG A 118 -5.47 -9.50 -9.27
N ILE A 119 -4.36 -9.54 -8.54
CA ILE A 119 -3.48 -8.36 -8.34
C ILE A 119 -2.92 -7.92 -9.68
N THR A 120 -2.29 -8.82 -10.43
CA THR A 120 -1.62 -8.48 -11.70
C THR A 120 -2.59 -8.03 -12.78
N ASP A 121 -3.84 -8.48 -12.72
CA ASP A 121 -4.90 -8.05 -13.63
C ASP A 121 -5.58 -6.75 -13.23
N SER A 122 -5.44 -6.32 -11.97
CA SER A 122 -6.07 -5.12 -11.45
C SER A 122 -5.58 -3.85 -12.15
N TYR A 123 -6.47 -2.87 -12.25
CA TYR A 123 -6.14 -1.56 -12.80
C TYR A 123 -5.08 -0.85 -11.96
N TYR A 124 -5.19 -0.93 -10.63
CA TYR A 124 -4.24 -0.30 -9.71
C TYR A 124 -2.82 -0.84 -9.92
N TRP A 125 -2.65 -2.15 -10.10
CA TRP A 125 -1.33 -2.73 -10.37
C TRP A 125 -0.72 -2.22 -11.68
N LYS A 126 -1.51 -2.17 -12.75
CA LYS A 126 -1.04 -1.79 -14.09
C LYS A 126 -0.67 -0.32 -14.19
N GLU A 127 -1.35 0.55 -13.46
CA GLU A 127 -1.15 2.01 -13.54
C GLU A 127 -0.27 2.55 -12.42
N GLN A 128 -0.47 2.09 -11.18
CA GLN A 128 0.15 2.68 -9.99
C GLN A 128 1.31 1.85 -9.45
N CYS A 129 1.33 0.53 -9.67
CA CYS A 129 2.45 -0.33 -9.26
C CYS A 129 3.51 -0.51 -10.36
N PHE A 130 3.32 0.16 -11.50
CA PHE A 130 4.27 0.15 -12.61
C PHE A 130 5.47 1.04 -12.29
N GLY A 131 6.69 0.48 -12.38
CA GLY A 131 7.93 1.23 -12.17
C GLY A 131 8.18 1.70 -10.73
N LEU A 132 7.39 1.26 -9.74
CA LEU A 132 7.64 1.63 -8.35
C LEU A 132 8.98 1.07 -7.86
N ASN A 133 9.67 1.88 -7.08
CA ASN A 133 10.85 1.49 -6.32
C ASN A 133 10.55 1.61 -4.82
N ALA A 134 11.52 1.30 -3.95
CA ALA A 134 11.33 1.40 -2.51
C ALA A 134 10.95 2.84 -2.07
N ALA A 135 11.58 3.88 -2.60
CA ALA A 135 11.28 5.25 -2.20
C ALA A 135 9.87 5.69 -2.63
N THR A 136 9.51 5.48 -3.90
CA THR A 136 8.22 5.92 -4.48
C THR A 136 7.04 5.05 -4.04
N LEU A 137 7.30 3.88 -3.44
CA LEU A 137 6.26 3.07 -2.81
C LEU A 137 5.64 3.80 -1.61
N CYS A 138 6.42 4.58 -0.86
CA CYS A 138 5.93 5.36 0.27
C CYS A 138 4.85 6.34 -0.17
N ASP A 139 5.08 7.09 -1.24
CA ASP A 139 4.12 8.06 -1.78
C ASP A 139 2.76 7.41 -2.07
N ARG A 140 2.78 6.22 -2.67
CA ARG A 140 1.55 5.44 -2.94
C ARG A 140 0.92 4.87 -1.67
N ALA A 141 1.72 4.51 -0.67
CA ALA A 141 1.25 4.00 0.61
C ALA A 141 0.56 5.08 1.45
N VAL A 142 0.99 6.34 1.35
CA VAL A 142 0.35 7.49 2.02
C VAL A 142 -1.07 7.73 1.49
N GLU A 143 -1.30 7.52 0.20
CA GLU A 143 -2.61 7.68 -0.45
C GLU A 143 -3.61 6.55 -0.10
N LEU A 144 -3.19 5.53 0.65
CA LEU A 144 -4.07 4.45 1.06
C LEU A 144 -5.17 4.94 1.99
N SER A 145 -6.38 4.42 1.77
CA SER A 145 -7.57 4.78 2.54
C SER A 145 -8.08 3.66 3.46
N SER A 146 -7.62 2.42 3.24
CA SER A 146 -8.02 1.25 4.02
C SER A 146 -7.04 0.09 3.85
N ILE A 147 -6.99 -0.77 4.87
CA ILE A 147 -6.33 -2.08 4.81
C ILE A 147 -7.33 -3.16 4.36
N GLY A 148 -6.88 -4.25 3.74
CA GLY A 148 -7.75 -5.38 3.41
C GLY A 148 -7.21 -6.26 2.30
N GLY A 149 -7.94 -7.34 2.01
CA GLY A 149 -7.57 -8.31 0.96
C GLY A 149 -8.29 -8.05 -0.37
N THR A 150 -9.04 -9.05 -0.84
CA THR A 150 -9.96 -8.90 -1.97
C THR A 150 -11.37 -8.57 -1.48
N TYR A 151 -12.16 -7.86 -2.30
CA TYR A 151 -13.51 -7.45 -1.96
C TYR A 151 -14.47 -7.50 -3.16
N GLY A 152 -15.76 -7.54 -2.84
CA GLY A 152 -16.87 -7.65 -3.79
C GLY A 152 -16.95 -8.99 -4.50
N VAL A 153 -18.01 -9.16 -5.31
CA VAL A 153 -18.28 -10.38 -6.10
C VAL A 153 -17.18 -10.65 -7.14
N SER A 154 -16.53 -9.59 -7.63
CA SER A 154 -15.42 -9.70 -8.57
C SER A 154 -14.06 -9.94 -7.91
N GLU A 155 -14.02 -10.08 -6.58
CA GLU A 155 -12.80 -10.31 -5.79
C GLU A 155 -11.67 -9.34 -6.15
N LYS A 156 -12.01 -8.05 -6.28
CA LYS A 156 -11.04 -7.01 -6.62
C LYS A 156 -10.05 -6.85 -5.46
N PRO A 157 -8.73 -6.86 -5.71
CA PRO A 157 -7.75 -6.62 -4.67
C PRO A 157 -7.80 -5.16 -4.21
N THR A 158 -7.55 -4.91 -2.93
CA THR A 158 -7.35 -3.54 -2.43
C THR A 158 -6.01 -2.99 -2.91
N PRO A 159 -5.86 -1.65 -2.98
CA PRO A 159 -4.57 -1.00 -3.18
C PRO A 159 -3.52 -1.44 -2.16
N PHE A 160 -3.91 -1.61 -0.89
CA PHE A 160 -3.05 -2.13 0.17
C PHE A 160 -2.44 -3.48 -0.20
N LEU A 161 -3.26 -4.41 -0.68
CA LEU A 161 -2.81 -5.75 -1.07
C LEU A 161 -1.87 -5.70 -2.29
N CYS A 162 -2.15 -4.80 -3.24
CA CYS A 162 -1.31 -4.61 -4.42
C CYS A 162 0.08 -4.09 -4.03
N LEU A 163 0.15 -3.10 -3.13
CA LEU A 163 1.42 -2.57 -2.64
C LEU A 163 2.19 -3.60 -1.80
N ALA A 164 1.50 -4.41 -0.99
CA ALA A 164 2.14 -5.49 -0.23
C ALA A 164 2.81 -6.51 -1.17
N PHE A 165 2.11 -6.89 -2.25
CA PHE A 165 2.67 -7.76 -3.27
C PHE A 165 3.82 -7.10 -4.05
N LYS A 166 3.73 -5.79 -4.32
CA LYS A 166 4.83 -5.04 -4.94
C LYS A 166 6.07 -5.01 -4.04
N MET A 167 5.89 -4.85 -2.74
CA MET A 167 6.97 -4.84 -1.76
C MET A 167 7.70 -6.20 -1.73
N LEU A 168 6.98 -7.32 -1.87
CA LEU A 168 7.59 -8.65 -2.07
C LEU A 168 8.38 -8.77 -3.37
N GLN A 169 7.92 -8.11 -4.44
CA GLN A 169 8.66 -8.07 -5.71
C GLN A 169 9.95 -7.25 -5.59
N LEU A 170 9.90 -6.13 -4.86
CA LEU A 170 11.03 -5.24 -4.66
C LEU A 170 12.05 -5.80 -3.67
N ASN A 171 11.59 -6.63 -2.72
CA ASN A 171 12.38 -7.20 -1.64
C ASN A 171 13.31 -6.15 -0.97
N PRO A 172 12.73 -5.07 -0.39
CA PRO A 172 13.52 -4.03 0.27
C PRO A 172 14.35 -4.61 1.41
N SER A 173 15.49 -3.97 1.69
CA SER A 173 16.33 -4.34 2.84
C SER A 173 15.61 -4.12 4.16
N ARG A 174 16.02 -4.85 5.18
CA ARG A 174 15.45 -4.80 6.53
C ARG A 174 15.39 -3.37 7.07
N ASP A 175 16.45 -2.59 6.89
CA ASP A 175 16.55 -1.22 7.38
C ASP A 175 15.49 -0.31 6.76
N ILE A 176 15.22 -0.48 5.47
CA ILE A 176 14.17 0.29 4.77
C ILE A 176 12.78 -0.04 5.33
N VAL A 177 12.53 -1.32 5.66
CA VAL A 177 11.25 -1.74 6.24
C VAL A 177 11.07 -1.17 7.65
N LEU A 178 12.13 -1.15 8.46
CA LEU A 178 12.12 -0.53 9.79
C LEU A 178 11.90 0.97 9.69
N GLU A 179 12.49 1.61 8.68
CA GLU A 179 12.24 3.02 8.39
C GLU A 179 10.76 3.24 8.05
N TYR A 180 10.13 2.42 7.20
CA TYR A 180 8.70 2.56 6.91
C TYR A 180 7.78 2.43 8.13
N LEU A 181 8.18 1.65 9.13
CA LEU A 181 7.42 1.53 10.38
C LEU A 181 7.46 2.82 11.19
N ASN A 182 8.60 3.51 11.19
CA ASN A 182 8.88 4.67 12.03
C ASN A 182 8.88 6.00 11.28
N PHE A 183 8.63 5.98 9.97
CA PHE A 183 8.71 7.14 9.10
C PHE A 183 7.80 8.27 9.58
N SER A 184 8.41 9.41 9.88
CA SER A 184 7.74 10.66 10.26
C SER A 184 8.08 11.75 9.25
N ASP A 185 7.10 12.57 8.90
CA ASP A 185 7.26 13.72 8.02
C ASP A 185 8.02 14.82 8.76
N PRO A 186 9.24 15.20 8.32
CA PRO A 186 10.01 16.26 8.97
C PRO A 186 9.35 17.64 8.92
N GLY A 187 8.23 17.80 8.20
CA GLY A 187 7.45 19.03 8.13
C GLY A 187 6.10 19.02 8.87
N SER A 188 5.71 17.93 9.53
CA SER A 188 4.53 17.95 10.41
C SER A 188 4.94 18.53 11.76
N ASP A 189 4.62 19.80 11.98
CA ASP A 189 4.69 20.49 13.28
C ASP A 189 3.63 19.93 14.25
N ASP A 190 3.60 18.61 14.46
CA ASP A 190 2.74 18.00 15.46
C ASP A 190 3.39 18.23 16.84
N GLU A 191 2.94 19.31 17.49
CA GLU A 191 3.20 19.66 18.90
C GLU A 191 2.67 18.59 19.90
N ASP A 192 2.07 17.50 19.41
CA ASP A 192 1.49 16.39 20.19
C ASP A 192 2.54 15.38 20.73
N GLN A 193 3.80 15.79 20.91
CA GLN A 193 4.84 15.00 21.60
C GLN A 193 4.58 14.83 23.12
N GLU A 194 3.49 15.35 23.66
CA GLU A 194 3.21 15.33 25.10
C GLU A 194 2.59 14.00 25.60
N ASN A 195 2.03 13.15 24.72
CA ASN A 195 1.53 11.81 25.10
C ASN A 195 2.59 10.72 24.84
N GLY A 196 3.74 10.87 25.52
CA GLY A 196 4.99 10.15 25.27
C GLY A 196 5.05 8.71 25.80
N VAL A 197 4.43 7.77 25.08
CA VAL A 197 4.68 6.31 25.30
C VAL A 197 5.48 5.68 24.15
N LEU A 198 5.48 6.27 22.95
CA LEU A 198 6.20 5.75 21.78
C LEU A 198 7.10 6.83 21.15
N GLN A 199 8.42 6.74 21.34
CA GLN A 199 9.39 7.74 20.85
C GLN A 199 9.48 7.81 19.31
N ASN A 200 9.09 6.75 18.59
CA ASN A 200 9.16 6.66 17.12
C ASN A 200 7.77 6.34 16.52
N ARG A 201 6.82 7.25 16.67
CA ARG A 201 5.45 7.08 16.17
C ARG A 201 5.30 7.69 14.77
N GLY A 202 5.70 6.95 13.73
CA GLY A 202 5.56 7.38 12.33
C GLY A 202 4.13 7.81 11.96
N ASP A 203 4.02 8.88 11.17
CA ASP A 203 2.78 9.64 10.95
C ASP A 203 1.79 8.91 10.06
N PHE A 204 2.30 8.12 9.12
CA PHE A 204 1.49 7.42 8.14
C PHE A 204 1.04 6.05 8.61
N LYS A 205 -0.14 5.99 9.22
CA LYS A 205 -0.74 4.75 9.75
C LYS A 205 -0.87 3.61 8.72
N TYR A 206 -1.17 3.90 7.45
CA TYR A 206 -1.32 2.84 6.44
C TYR A 206 0.03 2.34 5.91
N LEU A 207 1.06 3.19 5.85
CA LEU A 207 2.43 2.77 5.56
C LEU A 207 2.95 1.86 6.67
N ARG A 208 2.72 2.24 7.94
CA ARG A 208 3.05 1.40 9.10
C ARG A 208 2.34 0.04 9.05
N ALA A 209 1.03 0.02 8.77
CA ALA A 209 0.30 -1.25 8.61
C ALA A 209 0.84 -2.10 7.46
N LEU A 210 1.25 -1.47 6.36
CA LEU A 210 1.81 -2.15 5.19
C LEU A 210 3.15 -2.79 5.52
N ALA A 211 4.05 -2.05 6.19
CA ALA A 211 5.34 -2.54 6.63
C ALA A 211 5.19 -3.66 7.68
N ALA A 212 4.29 -3.51 8.65
CA ALA A 212 3.98 -4.55 9.63
C ALA A 212 3.50 -5.86 8.97
N PHE A 213 2.65 -5.76 7.95
CA PHE A 213 2.21 -6.91 7.17
C PHE A 213 3.36 -7.57 6.41
N TYR A 214 4.26 -6.77 5.82
CA TYR A 214 5.44 -7.29 5.13
C TYR A 214 6.43 -8.00 6.07
N VAL A 215 6.69 -7.42 7.26
CA VAL A 215 7.49 -8.03 8.33
C VAL A 215 6.93 -9.42 8.67
N ARG A 216 5.63 -9.51 8.94
CA ARG A 216 4.97 -10.78 9.27
C ARG A 216 5.15 -11.85 8.19
N LEU A 217 5.17 -11.44 6.93
CA LEU A 217 5.33 -12.32 5.78
C LEU A 217 6.78 -12.75 5.54
N THR A 218 7.78 -11.94 5.90
CA THR A 218 9.17 -12.14 5.41
C THR A 218 10.22 -12.37 6.48
N PHE A 219 10.05 -11.83 7.68
CA PHE A 219 11.06 -11.87 8.75
C PHE A 219 11.05 -13.19 9.52
N ASP A 220 12.13 -13.50 10.21
CA ASP A 220 12.21 -14.68 11.09
C ASP A 220 11.31 -14.52 12.33
N ALA A 221 10.92 -15.64 12.96
CA ALA A 221 9.94 -15.63 14.05
C ALA A 221 10.30 -14.64 15.17
N VAL A 222 11.55 -14.67 15.63
CA VAL A 222 12.07 -13.80 16.70
C VAL A 222 11.97 -12.33 16.29
N ASP A 223 12.35 -12.02 15.05
CA ASP A 223 12.34 -10.66 14.53
C ASP A 223 10.93 -10.12 14.34
N VAL A 224 9.97 -10.97 13.97
CA VAL A 224 8.55 -10.60 13.89
C VAL A 224 8.04 -10.14 15.26
N TYR A 225 8.33 -10.91 16.32
CA TYR A 225 7.92 -10.56 17.68
C TYR A 225 8.56 -9.24 18.16
N LYS A 226 9.89 -9.11 18.05
CA LYS A 226 10.64 -7.91 18.44
C LYS A 226 10.18 -6.63 17.73
N THR A 227 9.75 -6.74 16.47
CA THR A 227 9.37 -5.57 15.66
C THR A 227 7.89 -5.23 15.73
N LEU A 228 7.00 -6.22 15.86
CA LEU A 228 5.56 -5.99 15.87
C LEU A 228 5.00 -5.70 17.26
N GLU A 229 5.56 -6.24 18.33
CA GLU A 229 5.03 -6.03 19.69
C GLU A 229 5.00 -4.57 20.14
N PRO A 230 6.03 -3.74 19.86
CA PRO A 230 5.95 -2.33 20.20
C PRO A 230 4.77 -1.61 19.52
N LEU A 231 4.30 -2.13 18.38
CA LEU A 231 3.16 -1.55 17.65
C LEU A 231 1.80 -1.87 18.30
N LEU A 232 1.75 -2.76 19.30
CA LEU A 232 0.52 -3.03 20.08
C LEU A 232 0.10 -1.84 20.94
N LEU A 233 1.00 -0.87 21.16
CA LEU A 233 0.70 0.39 21.84
C LEU A 233 0.09 1.45 20.90
N ASP A 234 -0.01 1.15 19.60
CA ASP A 234 -0.57 2.07 18.60
C ASP A 234 -2.10 1.91 18.52
N TYR A 235 -2.84 2.75 19.26
CA TYR A 235 -4.31 2.74 19.27
C TYR A 235 -4.95 3.58 18.14
N ARG A 236 -4.22 3.85 17.05
CA ARG A 236 -4.78 4.65 15.94
C ARG A 236 -5.87 3.90 15.19
N LYS A 237 -6.95 4.62 14.89
CA LYS A 237 -8.07 4.14 14.08
C LYS A 237 -7.66 3.95 12.63
N ILE A 238 -7.86 2.75 12.10
CA ILE A 238 -7.65 2.40 10.69
C ILE A 238 -8.92 1.79 10.10
N LYS A 239 -9.15 2.00 8.80
CA LYS A 239 -10.31 1.45 8.10
C LYS A 239 -9.95 0.09 7.51
N ARG A 240 -10.72 -0.96 7.82
CA ARG A 240 -10.58 -2.30 7.25
C ARG A 240 -11.66 -2.55 6.19
N ARG A 241 -11.24 -2.92 4.98
CA ARG A 241 -12.11 -3.38 3.91
C ARG A 241 -12.38 -4.88 4.10
N VAL A 242 -13.63 -5.18 4.42
CA VAL A 242 -14.19 -6.54 4.40
C VAL A 242 -14.78 -6.80 3.01
N ARG A 243 -15.22 -8.03 2.74
CA ARG A 243 -15.76 -8.43 1.43
C ARG A 243 -16.79 -7.44 0.87
N ASP A 244 -17.75 -7.01 1.69
CA ASP A 244 -18.85 -6.15 1.22
C ASP A 244 -18.91 -4.76 1.88
N SER A 245 -18.20 -4.54 2.98
CA SER A 245 -18.30 -3.33 3.78
C SER A 245 -16.95 -2.81 4.27
N PHE A 246 -16.96 -1.62 4.89
CA PHE A 246 -15.82 -1.10 5.64
C PHE A 246 -16.13 -1.19 7.13
N VAL A 247 -15.15 -1.63 7.90
CA VAL A 247 -15.23 -1.75 9.36
C VAL A 247 -14.12 -0.88 9.96
N LEU A 248 -14.45 -0.16 11.04
CA LEU A 248 -13.46 0.55 11.84
C LEU A 248 -12.70 -0.48 12.69
N THR A 249 -11.38 -0.46 12.62
CA THR A 249 -10.49 -1.27 13.46
C THR A 249 -9.38 -0.36 13.98
N TYR A 250 -8.48 -0.92 14.78
CA TYR A 250 -7.35 -0.21 15.34
C TYR A 250 -6.04 -0.87 14.91
N MET A 251 -4.91 -0.15 15.05
CA MET A 251 -3.60 -0.64 14.60
C MET A 251 -3.10 -1.78 15.49
N ASP A 252 -3.12 -1.62 16.81
CA ASP A 252 -2.94 -2.68 17.81
C ASP A 252 -3.74 -3.95 17.47
N GLN A 253 -5.03 -3.85 17.17
CA GLN A 253 -5.87 -4.99 16.80
C GLN A 253 -5.43 -5.63 15.48
N PHE A 254 -4.97 -4.83 14.52
CA PHE A 254 -4.43 -5.36 13.27
C PHE A 254 -3.11 -6.09 13.49
N VAL A 255 -2.24 -5.57 14.35
CA VAL A 255 -0.96 -6.18 14.70
C VAL A 255 -1.16 -7.48 15.50
N ASP A 256 -2.08 -7.48 16.47
CA ASP A 256 -2.46 -8.68 17.21
C ASP A 256 -3.02 -9.76 16.27
N ASP A 257 -3.91 -9.37 15.35
CA ASP A 257 -4.42 -10.25 14.30
C ASP A 257 -3.29 -10.86 13.45
N LEU A 258 -2.20 -10.13 13.19
CA LEU A 258 -1.04 -10.65 12.45
C LEU A 258 -0.25 -11.69 13.27
N LEU A 259 -0.15 -11.51 14.58
CA LEU A 259 0.60 -12.42 15.46
C LEU A 259 -0.19 -13.69 15.79
N THR A 260 -1.51 -13.59 15.92
CA THR A 260 -2.36 -14.66 16.44
C THR A 260 -3.13 -15.44 15.37
N LYS A 261 -3.53 -14.80 14.26
CA LYS A 261 -4.37 -15.46 13.24
C LYS A 261 -3.56 -16.11 12.13
N ASP A 262 -4.12 -17.17 11.57
CA ASP A 262 -3.52 -17.90 10.44
C ASP A 262 -3.74 -17.20 9.08
N ARG A 263 -4.69 -16.27 8.99
CA ARG A 263 -5.05 -15.64 7.71
C ARG A 263 -5.42 -14.17 7.86
N MET A 264 -4.74 -13.30 7.13
CA MET A 264 -5.00 -11.87 7.11
C MET A 264 -4.91 -11.28 5.71
N CYS A 265 -5.75 -10.29 5.41
CA CYS A 265 -5.81 -9.58 4.12
C CYS A 265 -5.86 -10.49 2.88
N GLY A 266 -6.49 -11.66 2.96
CA GLY A 266 -6.58 -12.59 1.82
C GLY A 266 -5.32 -13.42 1.58
N THR A 267 -4.38 -13.41 2.53
CA THR A 267 -3.14 -14.18 2.50
C THR A 267 -3.09 -15.11 3.70
N SER A 268 -2.79 -16.38 3.44
CA SER A 268 -2.52 -17.35 4.50
C SER A 268 -1.12 -17.12 5.04
N LEU A 269 -1.03 -16.86 6.34
CA LEU A 269 0.22 -16.63 7.04
C LEU A 269 0.84 -17.99 7.39
N TRP A 270 2.15 -18.04 7.42
CA TRP A 270 2.86 -19.21 7.92
C TRP A 270 2.74 -19.28 9.44
N LYS A 271 2.73 -20.50 10.00
CA LYS A 271 2.56 -20.71 11.44
C LYS A 271 3.80 -20.27 12.19
N LEU A 272 3.66 -19.26 13.05
CA LEU A 272 4.71 -18.87 13.98
C LEU A 272 4.82 -19.92 15.08
N PRO A 273 6.04 -20.26 15.53
CA PRO A 273 6.24 -20.91 16.82
C PRO A 273 5.55 -20.09 17.93
N SER A 274 4.98 -20.75 18.94
CA SER A 274 4.36 -20.00 20.02
C SER A 274 5.42 -19.18 20.74
N ARG A 275 5.00 -18.04 21.30
CA ARG A 275 5.90 -17.18 22.06
C ARG A 275 6.60 -17.94 23.19
N GLN A 276 5.84 -18.72 23.95
CA GLN A 276 6.35 -19.57 25.03
C GLN A 276 7.47 -20.50 24.56
N GLN A 277 7.35 -21.10 23.37
CA GLN A 277 8.41 -21.95 22.82
C GLN A 277 9.69 -21.18 22.53
N LEU A 278 9.60 -19.90 22.15
CA LEU A 278 10.77 -19.07 21.87
C LEU A 278 11.41 -18.55 23.15
N GLU A 279 10.61 -18.32 24.20
CA GLU A 279 11.07 -17.99 25.56
C GLU A 279 11.78 -19.20 26.19
N ASP A 280 11.19 -20.41 26.10
CA ASP A 280 11.79 -21.66 26.60
C ASP A 280 13.13 -22.00 25.92
N LEU A 281 13.36 -21.49 24.70
CA LEU A 281 14.59 -21.66 23.93
C LEU A 281 15.60 -20.52 24.14
N ASP A 282 15.32 -19.58 25.04
CA ASP A 282 16.11 -18.36 25.29
C ASP A 282 16.36 -17.53 24.01
N LEU A 283 15.44 -17.59 23.04
CA LEU A 283 15.49 -16.80 21.80
C LEU A 283 14.74 -15.47 21.92
N LEU A 284 13.78 -15.40 22.84
CA LEU A 284 13.02 -14.20 23.20
C LEU A 284 13.03 -14.03 24.72
N ASP A 285 13.14 -12.78 25.14
CA ASP A 285 12.94 -12.41 26.53
C ASP A 285 11.45 -12.40 26.86
N GLU A 286 11.14 -12.58 28.15
CA GLU A 286 9.78 -12.48 28.66
C GLU A 286 9.16 -11.13 28.30
N ARG A 287 7.89 -11.15 27.87
CA ARG A 287 7.21 -9.93 27.45
C ARG A 287 6.93 -9.01 28.63
N ILE A 288 7.64 -7.89 28.68
CA ILE A 288 7.28 -6.79 29.59
C ILE A 288 6.15 -6.00 28.92
N SER A 289 4.93 -6.15 29.44
CA SER A 289 3.79 -5.34 29.00
C SER A 289 3.92 -3.96 29.65
N PRO A 290 3.82 -2.85 28.89
CA PRO A 290 3.89 -1.51 29.48
C PRO A 290 2.76 -1.19 30.48
N LEU A 291 1.67 -1.96 30.41
CA LEU A 291 0.56 -1.88 31.38
C LEU A 291 0.73 -2.82 32.58
N ALA A 292 1.75 -3.69 32.59
CA ALA A 292 1.99 -4.58 33.72
C ALA A 292 2.31 -3.77 34.98
N ASP A 293 3.19 -2.78 34.84
CA ASP A 293 3.58 -1.89 35.93
C ASP A 293 2.36 -1.13 36.50
N GLU A 294 1.49 -0.59 35.63
CA GLU A 294 0.26 0.10 36.06
C GLU A 294 -0.75 -0.83 36.75
N LEU A 295 -0.88 -2.08 36.29
CA LEU A 295 -1.78 -3.07 36.91
C LEU A 295 -1.25 -3.54 38.28
N GLU A 296 0.06 -3.73 38.42
CA GLU A 296 0.69 -4.08 39.69
C GLU A 296 0.53 -2.96 40.73
N GLU A 297 0.59 -1.70 40.32
CA GLU A 297 0.30 -0.55 41.20
C GLU A 297 -1.17 -0.51 41.66
N MET A 298 -2.12 -0.79 40.78
CA MET A 298 -3.55 -0.84 41.13
C MET A 298 -3.89 -1.97 42.13
N ASP A 299 -3.24 -3.13 41.99
CA ASP A 299 -3.43 -4.26 42.91
C ASP A 299 -2.83 -3.95 44.30
N GLN A 300 -1.73 -3.20 44.38
CA GLN A 300 -1.13 -2.76 45.64
C GLN A 300 -2.01 -1.75 46.39
N ASP A 301 -2.62 -0.78 45.68
CA ASP A 301 -3.54 0.21 46.28
C ASP A 301 -4.85 -0.43 46.79
N SER A 302 -5.20 -1.62 46.32
CA SER A 302 -6.41 -2.35 46.71
C SER A 302 -6.26 -3.16 48.00
N ASP A 303 -5.02 -3.51 48.40
CA ASP A 303 -4.72 -4.31 49.60
C ASP A 303 -4.59 -3.44 50.89
N ASP A 304 -4.39 -2.13 50.75
CA ASP A 304 -4.34 -1.19 51.88
C ASP A 304 -5.72 -0.79 52.45
N GLY A 305 -6.82 -1.36 51.91
CA GLY A 305 -8.21 -1.05 52.28
C GLY A 305 -8.90 -2.00 53.27
N GLU A 306 -8.33 -3.17 53.60
CA GLU A 306 -8.99 -4.17 54.47
C GLU A 306 -8.27 -4.41 55.81
N VAL A 307 -8.11 -3.40 56.67
CA VAL A 307 -7.98 -3.70 58.11
C VAL A 307 -8.61 -2.65 59.06
N LYS A 308 -9.62 -3.12 59.79
CA LYS A 308 -10.16 -2.70 61.11
C LYS A 308 -11.29 -1.67 61.15
N GLU A 309 -12.52 -2.16 61.10
CA GLU A 309 -13.58 -1.59 61.94
C GLU A 309 -14.49 -2.65 62.58
N SER A 310 -14.70 -2.48 63.89
CA SER A 310 -15.74 -3.07 64.76
C SER A 310 -15.54 -4.48 65.38
N ARG A 311 -14.85 -4.53 66.52
CA ARG A 311 -15.43 -5.09 67.77
C ARG A 311 -14.56 -4.87 69.01
N ALA A 312 -14.79 -3.76 69.70
CA ALA A 312 -14.53 -3.65 71.14
C ALA A 312 -15.50 -2.64 71.74
N GLY A 313 -16.29 -3.06 72.74
CA GLY A 313 -17.04 -2.15 73.60
C GLY A 313 -18.49 -2.54 73.86
N SER A 314 -18.75 -3.58 74.66
CA SER A 314 -19.90 -3.56 75.57
C SER A 314 -19.34 -3.61 76.98
N ALA A 315 -19.29 -2.44 77.61
CA ALA A 315 -18.80 -2.23 78.95
C ALA A 315 -19.85 -2.71 79.95
N ASP A 316 -19.36 -3.56 80.84
CA ASP A 316 -20.01 -4.10 82.03
C ASP A 316 -20.43 -2.97 82.99
N HIS A 317 -21.63 -3.09 83.55
CA HIS A 317 -22.26 -2.10 84.42
C HIS A 317 -21.95 -2.44 85.88
N THR A 318 -21.24 -1.53 86.56
CA THR A 318 -20.89 -1.62 87.98
C THR A 318 -22.07 -1.30 88.92
N GLY A 319 -22.22 -2.06 90.00
CA GLY A 319 -22.54 -1.52 91.33
C GLY A 319 -23.72 -2.13 92.09
N GLU A 320 -23.40 -2.74 93.23
CA GLU A 320 -24.26 -3.27 94.30
C GLU A 320 -25.18 -2.22 94.98
N ASP A 321 -26.40 -2.63 95.33
CA ASP A 321 -26.99 -2.66 96.69
C ASP A 321 -28.48 -3.11 96.66
#